data_AF-A0A523SNM7-F1
#
_entry.id   AF-A0A523SNM7-F1
#
_cell.length_a   1.000
_cell.length_b   1.000
_cell.length_c   1.000
_cell.angle_alpha   90.00
_cell.angle_beta   90.00
_cell.angle_gamma   90.00
#
_symmetry.space_group_name_H-M   'P 1'
#
loop_
_entity.id
_entity.type
_entity.pdbx_description
1 polymer ?
#
loop_
_entity_poly.entity_id
_entity_poly.type
_entity_poly.pdbx_seq_one_letter_code
_entity_poly.pdbx_strand_id
1 'polypeptide(L)' 'MSIDEEKRQLQTRIKIEGTVDRKVFENFKHVLMLETEKAEAEDRAEPSVSHVLEMLLRKGIKTYYNSRKT' A
#
# COMPACT_ATOMS: atom_id res chain seq x y z
N MET A 1 -2.25 -26.01 18.79
CA MET A 1 -2.68 -25.71 17.41
C MET A 1 -1.75 -26.43 16.47
N SER A 2 -2.29 -27.18 15.52
CA SER A 2 -1.46 -27.85 14.52
C SER A 2 -0.95 -26.84 13.49
N ILE A 3 0.24 -27.07 12.93
CA ILE A 3 0.77 -26.28 11.80
C ILE A 3 -0.24 -26.23 10.63
N ASP A 4 -1.08 -27.26 10.51
CA ASP A 4 -2.10 -27.35 9.47
C ASP A 4 -3.33 -26.45 9.72
N GLU A 5 -3.64 -26.14 10.98
CA GLU A 5 -4.65 -25.12 11.33
C GLU A 5 -4.15 -23.71 11.03
N GLU A 6 -2.87 -23.43 11.31
CA GLU A 6 -2.22 -22.16 11.02
C GLU A 6 -2.16 -21.89 9.50
N LYS A 7 -1.87 -22.93 8.71
CA LYS A 7 -1.92 -22.89 7.24
C LYS A 7 -3.33 -22.71 6.68
N ARG A 8 -4.37 -23.21 7.35
CA ARG A 8 -5.77 -23.02 6.94
C ARG A 8 -6.26 -21.59 7.17
N GLN A 9 -5.80 -20.92 8.23
CA GLN A 9 -6.16 -19.52 8.52
C GLN A 9 -5.53 -18.53 7.53
N LEU A 10 -4.40 -18.89 6.90
CA LEU A 10 -3.75 -18.09 5.85
C LEU A 10 -4.39 -18.28 4.45
N GLN A 11 -5.49 -19.03 4.32
CA GLN A 11 -6.19 -19.23 3.04
C GLN A 11 -7.08 -18.05 2.63
N THR A 12 -6.63 -16.81 2.76
CA THR A 12 -7.17 -15.74 1.92
C THR A 12 -6.60 -15.90 0.52
N ARG A 13 -7.06 -16.93 -0.21
CA ARG A 13 -6.70 -17.22 -1.62
C ARG A 13 -7.42 -16.27 -2.59
N ILE A 14 -7.66 -15.03 -2.19
CA ILE A 14 -8.24 -14.03 -3.09
C ILE A 14 -7.08 -13.38 -3.83
N LYS A 15 -6.76 -13.92 -5.01
CA LYS A 15 -5.86 -13.27 -5.95
C LYS A 15 -6.65 -12.18 -6.67
N ILE A 16 -6.33 -10.92 -6.41
CA ILE A 16 -6.90 -9.79 -7.12
C ILE A 16 -5.90 -9.40 -8.21
N GLU A 17 -6.31 -9.58 -9.45
CA GLU A 17 -5.56 -9.12 -10.62
C GLU A 17 -6.34 -7.99 -11.27
N GLY A 18 -5.64 -6.93 -11.68
CA GLY A 18 -6.24 -5.78 -12.31
C GLY A 18 -5.22 -5.00 -13.10
N THR A 19 -5.70 -4.23 -14.07
CA THR A 19 -4.88 -3.31 -14.83
C THR A 19 -4.87 -1.96 -14.14
N VAL A 20 -3.68 -1.39 -13.98
CA VAL A 20 -3.51 0.00 -13.53
C VAL A 20 -2.98 0.83 -14.70
N ASP A 21 -3.42 2.08 -14.79
CA ASP A 21 -2.87 3.02 -15.74
C ASP A 21 -1.35 3.16 -15.52
N ARG A 22 -0.58 3.18 -16.61
CA ARG A 22 0.88 3.22 -16.54
C ARG A 22 1.39 4.43 -15.78
N LYS A 23 0.78 5.61 -15.96
CA LYS A 23 1.19 6.84 -15.28
C LYS A 23 0.92 6.73 -13.77
N VAL A 24 -0.19 6.11 -13.38
CA VAL A 24 -0.49 5.84 -11.96
C VAL A 24 0.57 4.91 -11.36
N PHE A 25 0.98 3.86 -12.08
CA PHE A 25 2.02 2.96 -11.62
C PHE A 25 3.40 3.63 -11.48
N GLU A 26 3.79 4.47 -12.44
CA GLU A 26 5.06 5.20 -12.35
C GLU A 26 5.05 6.22 -11.20
N ASN A 27 3.93 6.93 -10.99
CA ASN A 27 3.77 7.81 -9.83
C ASN A 27 3.86 7.02 -8.51
N PHE A 28 3.28 5.83 -8.45
CA PHE A 28 3.40 4.96 -7.28
C PHE A 28 4.86 4.59 -6.99
N LYS A 29 5.63 4.17 -8.02
CA LYS A 29 7.07 3.87 -7.85
C LYS A 29 7.84 5.07 -7.32
N HIS A 30 7.55 6.27 -7.84
CA HIS A 30 8.21 7.48 -7.40
C HIS A 30 7.93 7.77 -5.91
N VAL A 31 6.67 7.60 -5.47
CA VAL A 31 6.33 7.74 -4.04
C VAL A 31 7.02 6.68 -3.18
N LEU A 32 7.06 5.42 -3.63
CA LEU A 32 7.74 4.35 -2.90
C LEU A 32 9.23 4.66 -2.71
N MET A 33 9.89 5.16 -3.75
CA MET A 33 11.30 5.59 -3.68
C MET A 33 11.48 6.71 -2.64
N LEU A 34 10.67 7.76 -2.69
CA LEU A 34 10.75 8.88 -1.74
C LEU A 34 10.52 8.46 -0.29
N GLU A 35 9.54 7.57 -0.04
CA GLU A 35 9.28 7.08 1.32
C GLU A 35 10.40 6.15 1.81
N THR A 36 11.09 5.45 0.91
CA THR A 36 12.27 4.62 1.23
C THR A 36 13.46 5.50 1.59
N GLU A 37 13.79 6.49 0.76
CA GLU A 37 14.85 7.47 1.04
C GLU A 37 14.62 8.21 2.36
N LYS A 38 13.36 8.55 2.64
CA LYS A 38 12.96 9.18 3.91
C LYS A 38 13.12 8.24 5.10
N ALA A 39 12.77 6.96 4.95
CA ALA A 39 12.96 5.98 6.01
C ALA A 39 14.45 5.81 6.33
N GLU A 40 15.29 5.72 5.30
CA GLU A 40 16.75 5.66 5.44
C GLU A 40 17.30 6.90 6.14
N ALA A 41 16.91 8.11 5.70
CA ALA A 41 17.37 9.36 6.30
C ALA A 41 16.96 9.52 7.78
N GLU A 42 15.90 8.85 8.20
CA GLU A 42 15.38 8.90 9.57
C GLU A 42 15.74 7.66 10.41
N ASP A 43 16.61 6.77 9.90
CA ASP A 43 16.98 5.49 10.53
C ASP A 43 15.75 4.64 10.93
N ARG A 44 14.74 4.65 10.05
CA ARG A 44 13.50 3.88 10.19
C ARG A 44 13.50 2.71 9.24
N ALA A 45 12.72 1.68 9.58
CA ALA A 45 12.50 0.54 8.70
C ALA A 45 11.89 0.97 7.36
N GLU A 46 12.39 0.39 6.28
CA GLU A 46 11.88 0.64 4.93
C GLU A 46 10.40 0.25 4.81
N PRO A 47 9.58 1.07 4.13
CA PRO A 47 8.16 0.79 3.98
C PRO A 47 7.92 -0.32 2.95
N SER A 48 7.03 -1.25 3.27
CA SER A 48 6.57 -2.23 2.29
C SER A 48 5.68 -1.58 1.21
N VAL A 49 5.63 -2.20 0.03
CA VAL A 49 4.71 -1.83 -1.07
C VAL A 49 3.26 -1.71 -0.58
N SER A 50 2.80 -2.68 0.21
CA SER A 50 1.44 -2.69 0.76
C SER A 50 1.19 -1.50 1.69
N HIS A 51 2.17 -1.13 2.51
CA HIS A 51 2.07 0.01 3.41
C HIS A 51 1.93 1.33 2.63
N VAL A 52 2.75 1.53 1.60
CA VAL A 52 2.69 2.74 0.75
C VAL A 52 1.36 2.81 0.00
N LEU A 53 0.86 1.69 -0.53
CA LEU A 53 -0.46 1.63 -1.18
C LEU A 53 -1.58 2.01 -0.20
N GLU A 54 -1.58 1.45 1.01
CA GLU A 54 -2.57 1.77 2.02
C GLU A 54 -2.54 3.26 2.40
N MET A 55 -1.34 3.83 2.58
CA MET A 55 -1.15 5.26 2.85
C MET A 55 -1.80 6.12 1.75
N LEU A 56 -1.54 5.80 0.48
CA LEU A 56 -2.08 6.54 -0.65
C LEU A 56 -3.61 6.44 -0.72
N LEU A 57 -4.17 5.24 -0.53
CA LEU A 57 -5.61 5.02 -0.51
C LEU A 57 -6.28 5.82 0.61
N ARG A 58 -5.72 5.81 1.83
CA ARG A 58 -6.23 6.60 2.96
C ARG A 58 -6.20 8.10 2.68
N LYS A 59 -5.08 8.62 2.13
CA LYS A 59 -4.96 10.03 1.76
C LYS A 59 -5.96 10.42 0.66
N GLY A 60 -6.10 9.59 -0.37
CA GLY A 60 -7.05 9.81 -1.47
C GLY A 60 -8.50 9.88 -0.99
N ILE A 61 -8.91 8.96 -0.11
CA ILE A 61 -10.25 8.95 0.50
C ILE A 61 -10.49 10.24 1.30
N LYS A 62 -9.52 10.68 2.11
CA LYS A 62 -9.62 11.92 2.89
C LYS A 62 -9.79 13.14 1.98
N THR A 63 -9.01 13.24 0.91
CA THR A 63 -9.11 14.32 -0.08
C THR A 63 -10.49 14.33 -0.75
N TYR A 64 -10.98 13.17 -1.17
CA TYR A 64 -12.28 13.02 -1.82
C TYR A 64 -13.47 13.46 -0.94
N TYR A 65 -13.45 13.07 0.34
CA TYR A 65 -14.50 13.51 1.27
C TYR A 65 -14.41 15.00 1.58
N ASN A 66 -13.20 15.56 1.65
CA ASN A 66 -13.02 16.99 1.88
C ASN A 66 -13.52 17.82 0.68
N SER A 67 -13.27 17.38 -0.56
CA SER A 67 -13.75 18.07 -1.76
C SER A 67 -15.27 18.03 -1.97
N ARG A 68 -15.99 17.16 -1.26
CA ARG A 68 -17.45 17.03 -1.31
C ARG A 68 -18.19 17.81 -0.22
N LYS A 69 -17.47 18.38 0.75
CA LYS A 69 -18.02 19.22 1.83
C LYS A 69 -17.99 20.72 1.51
N THR A 70 -17.34 21.10 0.42
CA THR A 70 -17.36 22.42 -0.22
C THR A 70 -18.34 22.42 -1.37
#